data_AF-A0A2E4W4U2-F1
#
_entry.id   AF-A0A2E4W4U2-F1
#
_cell.length_a   1.000
_cell.length_b   1.000
_cell.length_c   1.000
_cell.angle_alpha   90.00
_cell.angle_beta   90.00
_cell.angle_gamma   90.00
#
_symmetry.space_group_name_H-M   'P 1'
#
loop_
_entity.id
_entity.type
_entity.pdbx_description
1 polymer ?
#
loop_
_entity_poly.entity_id
_entity_poly.type
_entity_poly.pdbx_seq_one_letter_code
_entity_poly.pdbx_strand_id
1 'polypeptide(L)'
;YVSDFLDYRKVFDCWEFTSRDFSVLKLGETDFVYADPPYDVEFTSYTKDGFTWDDQVRTAEWLGQHSGPVILVNQATPRIEALYRQIGYTMRHLDAPRRISSSGDRTPAREILAMRNINL
;
A
#
# COMPACT_ATOMS: atom_id res chain seq x y z
N TYR A 1 18.74 -0.56 -26.58
CA TYR A 1 18.27 -1.49 -25.53
C TYR A 1 19.16 -1.27 -24.33
N VAL A 2 18.61 -1.16 -23.12
CA VAL A 2 19.42 -1.06 -21.90
C VAL A 2 19.99 -2.45 -21.62
N SER A 3 21.32 -2.56 -21.57
CA SER A 3 22.03 -3.83 -21.43
C SER A 3 22.37 -4.18 -19.98
N ASP A 4 22.37 -3.19 -19.09
CA ASP A 4 22.65 -3.36 -17.67
C ASP A 4 21.99 -2.26 -16.84
N PHE A 5 21.99 -2.46 -15.52
CA PHE A 5 21.38 -1.57 -14.53
C PHE A 5 22.43 -0.99 -13.58
N LEU A 6 23.70 -0.89 -14.00
CA LEU A 6 24.81 -0.51 -13.12
C LEU A 6 24.67 0.92 -12.58
N ASP A 7 23.98 1.80 -13.30
CA ASP A 7 23.68 3.17 -12.86
C ASP A 7 22.86 3.21 -11.56
N TYR A 8 22.04 2.18 -11.30
CA TYR A 8 21.24 2.08 -10.07
C TYR A 8 22.06 1.66 -8.85
N ARG A 9 23.28 1.13 -9.04
CA ARG A 9 24.14 0.69 -7.93
C ARG A 9 24.40 1.82 -6.93
N LYS A 10 24.63 3.03 -7.42
CA LYS A 10 24.84 4.21 -6.56
C LYS A 10 23.56 4.64 -5.85
N VAL A 11 22.40 4.47 -6.48
CA VAL A 11 21.09 4.83 -5.90
C VAL A 11 20.75 3.89 -4.74
N PHE A 12 21.07 2.60 -4.89
CA PHE A 12 20.73 1.56 -3.93
C PHE A 12 21.83 1.27 -2.89
N ASP A 13 22.93 2.03 -2.87
CA ASP A 13 24.10 1.73 -2.01
C ASP A 13 23.76 1.72 -0.51
N CYS A 14 22.73 2.47 -0.11
CA CYS A 14 22.23 2.54 1.27
C CYS A 14 20.88 1.82 1.47
N TRP A 15 20.45 0.97 0.53
CA TRP A 15 19.16 0.28 0.61
C TRP A 15 19.32 -1.10 1.25
N GLU A 16 18.40 -1.43 2.15
CA GLU A 16 18.21 -2.80 2.62
C GLU A 16 17.00 -3.41 1.89
N PHE A 17 17.22 -4.52 1.18
CA PHE A 17 16.15 -5.26 0.52
C PHE A 17 15.80 -6.50 1.34
N THR A 18 14.51 -6.73 1.55
CA THR A 18 13.98 -7.89 2.27
C THR A 18 12.79 -8.48 1.54
N SER A 19 12.63 -9.80 1.65
CA SER A 19 11.50 -10.56 1.09
C SER A 19 10.88 -11.39 2.20
N ARG A 20 10.01 -10.76 2.98
CA ARG A 20 9.37 -11.34 4.17
C ARG A 20 7.97 -10.75 4.32
N ASP A 21 7.18 -11.33 5.21
CA ASP A 21 5.93 -10.72 5.65
C ASP A 21 6.19 -9.35 6.31
N PHE A 22 5.29 -8.37 6.09
CA PHE A 22 5.48 -7.02 6.60
C PHE A 22 5.54 -6.96 8.14
N SER A 23 4.86 -7.86 8.84
CA SER A 23 4.75 -7.82 10.30
C SER A 23 6.06 -8.15 11.02
N VAL A 24 7.05 -8.72 10.32
CA VAL A 24 8.38 -9.01 10.90
C VAL A 24 9.38 -7.87 10.69
N LEU A 25 8.99 -6.80 9.99
CA LEU A 25 9.83 -5.62 9.83
C LEU A 25 10.01 -4.93 11.19
N LYS A 26 11.24 -4.46 11.43
CA LYS A 26 11.57 -3.66 12.62
C LYS A 26 11.60 -2.20 12.20
N LEU A 27 10.52 -1.48 12.49
CA LEU A 27 10.43 -0.05 12.27
C LEU A 27 10.93 0.70 13.51
N GLY A 28 11.77 1.70 13.30
CA GLY A 28 12.10 2.69 14.32
C GLY A 28 10.91 3.62 14.54
N GLU A 29 10.70 4.09 15.78
CA GLU A 29 9.50 4.86 16.19
C GLU A 29 9.19 6.11 15.35
N THR A 30 10.19 6.64 14.63
CA THR A 30 10.08 7.86 13.81
C THR A 30 10.19 7.60 12.32
N ASP A 31 10.30 6.33 11.91
CA ASP A 31 10.41 5.96 10.50
C ASP A 31 9.18 6.43 9.73
N PHE A 32 9.41 7.00 8.55
CA PHE A 32 8.36 7.27 7.60
C PHE A 32 8.05 5.99 6.82
N VAL A 33 6.80 5.54 6.87
CA VAL A 33 6.36 4.33 6.18
C VAL A 33 5.44 4.69 5.02
N TYR A 34 5.83 4.27 3.82
CA TYR A 34 4.95 4.24 2.66
C TYR A 34 4.59 2.79 2.35
N ALA A 35 3.31 2.46 2.40
CA ALA A 35 2.80 1.11 2.18
C ALA A 35 1.79 1.08 1.03
N ASP A 36 2.07 0.21 0.06
CA ASP A 36 1.25 -0.07 -1.13
C ASP A 36 0.97 -1.58 -1.20
N PRO A 37 0.08 -2.11 -0.32
CA PRO A 37 -0.30 -3.52 -0.36
C PRO A 37 -1.13 -3.82 -1.62
N PRO A 38 -1.26 -5.10 -2.02
CA PRO A 38 -2.17 -5.48 -3.10
C PRO A 38 -3.56 -4.89 -2.90
N TYR A 39 -4.13 -4.25 -3.92
CA TYR A 39 -5.40 -3.53 -3.76
C TYR A 39 -6.58 -4.44 -3.51
N ASP A 40 -7.58 -3.88 -2.83
CA ASP A 40 -8.87 -4.46 -2.62
C ASP A 40 -9.72 -4.50 -3.91
N VAL A 41 -9.35 -5.37 -4.84
CA VAL A 41 -10.10 -5.61 -6.08
C VAL A 41 -10.87 -6.91 -5.98
N GLU A 42 -12.09 -6.92 -6.54
CA GLU A 42 -12.80 -8.16 -6.86
C GLU A 42 -12.00 -8.89 -7.96
N PHE A 43 -10.98 -9.67 -7.60
CA PHE A 43 -10.29 -10.52 -8.57
C PHE A 43 -10.51 -12.00 -8.29
N THR A 44 -11.04 -12.64 -9.35
CA THR A 44 -11.28 -14.05 -9.55
C THR A 44 -10.08 -14.90 -9.15
N SER A 45 -10.24 -15.63 -8.06
CA SER A 45 -9.26 -16.52 -7.43
C SER A 45 -8.68 -17.57 -8.39
N TYR A 46 -7.40 -17.43 -8.75
CA TYR A 46 -6.56 -18.56 -9.17
C TYR A 46 -5.26 -18.70 -8.35
N THR A 47 -5.09 -17.94 -7.28
CA THR A 47 -3.98 -18.12 -6.33
C THR A 47 -4.53 -18.49 -4.96
N LYS A 48 -4.26 -19.72 -4.55
CA LYS A 48 -4.64 -20.30 -3.26
C LYS A 48 -4.02 -19.56 -2.05
N ASP A 49 -2.98 -18.76 -2.30
CA ASP A 49 -2.14 -18.07 -1.29
C ASP A 49 -2.09 -16.53 -1.53
N GLY A 50 -3.15 -15.94 -2.09
CA GLY A 50 -3.21 -14.50 -2.37
C GLY A 50 -3.34 -13.63 -1.11
N PHE A 51 -3.15 -12.32 -1.27
CA PHE A 51 -3.37 -11.34 -0.22
C PHE A 51 -4.85 -11.24 0.13
N THR A 52 -5.22 -11.71 1.31
CA THR A 52 -6.62 -11.85 1.73
C THR A 52 -7.17 -10.56 2.32
N TRP A 53 -8.48 -10.52 2.58
CA TRP A 53 -9.07 -9.44 3.37
C TRP A 53 -8.49 -9.39 4.79
N ASP A 54 -8.18 -10.53 5.40
CA ASP A 54 -7.55 -10.57 6.71
C ASP A 54 -6.15 -9.97 6.67
N ASP A 55 -5.42 -10.13 5.56
CA ASP A 55 -4.14 -9.44 5.35
C ASP A 55 -4.30 -7.93 5.18
N GLN A 56 -5.39 -7.45 4.55
CA GLN A 56 -5.72 -6.01 4.49
C GLN A 56 -5.90 -5.44 5.90
N VAL A 57 -6.70 -6.11 6.72
CA VAL A 57 -6.96 -5.70 8.11
C VAL A 57 -5.66 -5.73 8.91
N ARG A 58 -4.91 -6.82 8.84
CA ARG A 58 -3.62 -6.99 9.54
C ARG A 58 -2.61 -5.91 9.16
N THR A 59 -2.55 -5.53 7.89
CA THR A 59 -1.68 -4.46 7.40
C THR A 59 -2.09 -3.11 7.98
N ALA A 60 -3.38 -2.78 7.90
CA ALA A 60 -3.89 -1.50 8.35
C ALA A 60 -3.75 -1.32 9.87
N GLU A 61 -4.00 -2.38 10.65
CA GLU A 61 -3.86 -2.39 12.11
C GLU A 61 -2.39 -2.32 12.54
N TRP A 62 -1.52 -3.12 11.92
CA TRP A 62 -0.08 -3.11 12.23
C TRP A 62 0.53 -1.74 11.96
N LEU A 63 0.23 -1.13 10.81
CA LEU A 63 0.63 0.25 10.51
C LEU A 63 -0.04 1.28 11.41
N GLY A 64 -1.27 1.01 11.86
CA GLY A 64 -2.01 1.90 12.77
C GLY A 64 -1.40 1.98 14.17
N GLN A 65 -0.62 0.97 14.56
CA GLN A 65 0.15 0.95 15.81
C GLN A 65 1.46 1.74 15.72
N HIS A 66 1.93 2.07 14.51
CA HIS A 66 3.16 2.84 14.33
C HIS A 66 3.00 4.28 14.82
N SER A 67 3.97 4.76 15.61
CA SER A 67 4.01 6.13 16.13
C SER A 67 4.50 7.15 15.12
N GLY A 68 5.27 6.71 14.13
CA GLY A 68 5.83 7.56 13.08
C GLY A 68 4.83 7.85 11.96
N PRO A 69 5.23 8.67 10.97
CA PRO A 69 4.40 9.00 9.82
C PRO A 69 4.09 7.77 8.97
N VAL A 70 2.82 7.58 8.61
CA VAL A 70 2.37 6.49 7.73
C VAL A 70 1.55 7.05 6.58
N ILE A 71 1.89 6.62 5.37
CA ILE A 71 1.01 6.66 4.20
C ILE A 71 0.67 5.23 3.81
N LEU A 72 -0.61 4.93 3.74
CA LEU A 72 -1.17 3.67 3.29
C LEU A 72 -2.09 3.93 2.09
N VAL A 73 -1.80 3.33 0.94
CA VAL A 73 -2.60 3.51 -0.28
C VAL A 73 -3.41 2.27 -0.62
N ASN A 74 -4.58 2.47 -1.21
CA ASN A 74 -5.45 1.38 -1.67
C ASN A 74 -6.51 1.89 -2.67
N GLN A 75 -7.32 0.98 -3.22
CA GLN A 75 -8.54 1.35 -3.92
C GLN A 75 -9.61 1.92 -2.96
N ALA A 76 -10.36 2.92 -3.42
CA ALA A 76 -11.47 3.51 -2.70
C ALA A 76 -12.73 2.63 -2.74
N THR A 77 -12.74 1.55 -1.95
CA THR A 77 -13.94 0.73 -1.74
C THR A 77 -14.61 1.11 -0.41
N PRO A 78 -15.94 0.94 -0.27
CA PRO A 78 -16.64 1.20 0.99
C PRO A 78 -16.04 0.43 2.18
N ARG A 79 -15.55 -0.80 1.95
CA ARG A 79 -14.95 -1.61 3.01
C ARG A 79 -13.58 -1.11 3.46
N ILE A 80 -12.73 -0.66 2.52
CA ILE A 80 -11.45 -0.03 2.86
C ILE A 80 -11.66 1.29 3.60
N GLU A 81 -12.60 2.13 3.15
CA GLU A 81 -12.92 3.38 3.83
C GLU A 81 -13.39 3.15 5.28
N ALA A 82 -14.22 2.13 5.48
CA ALA A 82 -14.70 1.77 6.82
C ALA A 82 -13.54 1.32 7.71
N LEU A 83 -12.69 0.42 7.21
CA LEU A 83 -11.51 -0.08 7.93
C LEU A 83 -10.57 1.06 8.34
N TYR A 84 -10.18 1.91 7.39
CA TYR A 84 -9.24 3.00 7.65
C TYR A 84 -9.81 4.06 8.58
N ARG A 85 -11.11 4.38 8.45
CA ARG A 85 -11.80 5.28 9.39
C ARG A 85 -11.83 4.71 10.80
N GLN A 86 -12.09 3.41 10.95
CA GLN A 86 -12.12 2.76 12.26
C GLN A 86 -10.75 2.80 12.97
N ILE A 87 -9.66 2.69 12.22
CA ILE A 87 -8.30 2.74 12.76
C ILE A 87 -7.83 4.20 13.01
N GLY A 88 -8.53 5.18 12.46
CA GLY A 88 -8.26 6.61 12.67
C GLY A 88 -7.28 7.20 11.66
N TYR A 89 -7.23 6.65 10.44
CA TYR A 89 -6.52 7.32 9.34
C TYR A 89 -7.30 8.52 8.83
N THR A 90 -6.58 9.57 8.43
CA THR A 90 -7.13 10.66 7.61
C THR A 90 -7.02 10.27 6.15
N MET A 91 -8.13 10.25 5.43
CA MET A 91 -8.17 9.79 4.04
C MET A 91 -8.30 10.96 3.06
N ARG A 92 -7.52 10.92 1.97
CA ARG A 92 -7.72 11.74 0.77
C ARG A 92 -8.06 10.83 -0.40
N HIS A 93 -9.11 11.18 -1.15
CA HIS A 93 -9.46 10.50 -2.38
C HIS A 93 -8.70 11.11 -3.55
N LEU A 94 -8.14 10.25 -4.39
CA LEU A 94 -7.45 10.63 -5.60
C LEU A 94 -8.17 10.04 -6.81
N ASP A 95 -8.38 10.85 -7.83
CA ASP A 95 -8.89 10.37 -9.11
C ASP A 95 -7.72 9.76 -9.89
N ALA A 96 -7.59 8.43 -9.87
CA ALA A 96 -6.54 7.71 -10.58
C ALA A 96 -7.02 7.32 -11.99
N PRO A 97 -6.39 7.84 -13.07
CA PRO A 97 -6.73 7.42 -14.43
C PRO A 97 -6.21 5.99 -14.67
N ARG A 98 -7.11 4.99 -14.74
CA ARG A 98 -6.75 3.63 -15.16
C ARG A 98 -6.29 3.62 -16.62
N ARG A 99 -4.97 3.67 -16.84
CA ARG A 99 -4.36 3.54 -18.18
C ARG A 99 -4.19 2.08 -18.62
N ILE A 100 -4.26 1.13 -17.68
CA ILE A 100 -4.09 -0.30 -17.94
C ILE A 100 -5.26 -1.05 -17.30
N SER A 101 -5.97 -1.84 -18.11
CA SER A 101 -7.07 -2.70 -17.68
C SER A 101 -6.89 -4.07 -18.33
N SER A 102 -6.86 -5.14 -17.54
CA SER A 102 -6.83 -6.52 -18.04
C SER A 102 -8.19 -6.99 -18.55
N SER A 103 -9.29 -6.33 -18.13
CA SER A 103 -10.68 -6.68 -18.47
C SER A 103 -11.34 -5.75 -19.49
N GLY A 104 -10.68 -4.67 -19.90
CA GLY A 104 -11.24 -3.66 -20.81
C GLY A 104 -12.21 -2.67 -20.15
N ASP A 105 -12.57 -2.86 -18.87
CA ASP A 105 -13.30 -1.85 -18.09
C ASP A 105 -12.35 -0.69 -17.74
N ARG A 106 -12.80 0.53 -18.08
CA ARG A 106 -12.05 1.79 -17.94
C ARG A 106 -12.71 2.73 -16.94
N THR A 107 -13.67 2.23 -16.16
CA THR A 107 -14.26 3.00 -15.06
C THR A 107 -13.14 3.44 -14.12
N PRO A 108 -12.97 4.76 -13.87
CA PRO A 108 -11.94 5.24 -12.97
C PRO A 108 -12.13 4.61 -11.60
N ALA A 109 -11.14 3.84 -11.13
CA ALA A 109 -11.09 3.54 -9.71
C ALA A 109 -10.54 4.76 -9.00
N ARG A 110 -11.30 5.27 -8.04
CA ARG A 110 -10.76 6.19 -7.06
C ARG A 110 -9.78 5.43 -6.18
N GLU A 111 -8.69 6.10 -5.82
CA GLU A 111 -7.72 5.60 -4.85
C GLU A 111 -7.88 6.37 -3.54
N ILE A 112 -7.48 5.74 -2.44
CA ILE A 112 -7.37 6.37 -1.14
C ILE A 112 -5.89 6.51 -0.81
N LEU A 113 -5.51 7.72 -0.42
CA LEU A 113 -4.28 8.01 0.28
C LEU A 113 -4.64 8.21 1.76
N ALA A 114 -4.41 7.19 2.58
CA ALA A 114 -4.66 7.20 4.01
C ALA A 114 -3.39 7.64 4.75
N MET A 115 -3.52 8.60 5.66
CA MET A 115 -2.41 9.22 6.37
C MET A 115 -2.62 9.12 7.87
N ARG A 116 -1.52 8.89 8.59
CA ARG A 116 -1.47 8.92 10.05
C ARG A 116 -0.17 9.57 10.50
N ASN A 117 -0.24 10.38 11.57
CA ASN A 117 0.90 11.12 12.12
C ASN A 117 1.60 12.04 11.09
N ILE A 118 0.84 12.57 10.13
CA ILE A 118 1.33 13.53 9.13
C ILE A 118 0.55 14.84 9.33
N ASN A 119 1.27 15.91 9.65
CA ASN A 119 0.73 17.26 9.64
C ASN A 119 0.93 17.83 8.22
N LEU A 120 -0.14 18.31 7.59
CA LEU A 120 -0.14 18.94 6.27
C LEU A 120 -0.35 20.44 6.38
#